data_AF-A0A4Z1IMM9-F1
#
_entry.id   AF-A0A4Z1IMM9-F1
#
_cell.length_a   1.000
_cell.length_b   1.000
_cell.length_c   1.000
_cell.angle_alpha   90.00
_cell.angle_beta   90.00
_cell.angle_gamma   90.00
#
_symmetry.space_group_name_H-M   'P 1'
#
loop_
_entity.id
_entity.type
_entity.pdbx_description
1 polymer ?
#
loop_
_entity_poly.entity_id
_entity_poly.type
_entity_poly.pdbx_seq_one_letter_code
_entity_poly.pdbx_strand_id
1 'polypeptide(L)'
;MSTAKRTIDSFFKPPTKKPRVSELATTEEAKSSREASEREFTRHSTYPFPVPCFPSSICSELSSFPSTIGKEINDQADLDLLYFEPYIPKYLERQVFQFLRSELPFYRVEYDIKRGGISTHIKTPRWTTVFGLDETSKFNDNGELIDANSGKRIEKERYYTKYPPRPIPKCLDDLRLSTEMATGCKFNFCLVNYYASGSDSISYHSDDERFLGPLPAIASYSLGARRDFLMKHKPIPPNDNAPPPPETKPIKLPLASGDMILMRGRTQANWLHSIPKRTGKNADDGGRINITFRRAMVKGGTENYYNYNVGTGPVYKWDDILKEMRIWKEL
;
A
#
# COMPACT_ATOMS: atom_id res chain seq x y z
N MET A 1 64.90 -2.41 -36.57
CA MET A 1 65.81 -1.68 -35.68
C MET A 1 65.55 -0.19 -35.83
N SER A 2 65.04 0.47 -34.80
CA SER A 2 65.41 1.85 -34.40
C SER A 2 64.60 2.20 -33.15
N THR A 3 65.29 2.27 -32.01
CA THR A 3 64.78 2.61 -30.69
C THR A 3 64.92 4.12 -30.48
N ALA A 4 63.80 4.85 -30.42
CA ALA A 4 63.80 6.24 -30.00
C ALA A 4 63.69 6.32 -28.47
N LYS A 5 64.70 6.95 -27.86
CA LYS A 5 64.90 7.13 -26.41
C LYS A 5 63.79 8.00 -25.79
N ARG A 6 63.21 7.55 -24.69
CA ARG A 6 62.39 8.39 -23.78
C ARG A 6 63.32 9.22 -22.89
N THR A 7 63.28 10.54 -23.02
CA THR A 7 63.93 11.48 -22.09
C THR A 7 63.02 11.79 -20.89
N ILE A 8 63.65 12.19 -19.78
CA ILE A 8 63.12 12.19 -18.40
C ILE A 8 62.26 13.43 -18.04
N ASP A 9 61.87 14.24 -19.02
CA ASP A 9 61.19 15.54 -18.80
C ASP A 9 59.66 15.48 -18.63
N SER A 10 59.09 14.28 -18.44
CA SER A 10 57.65 14.11 -18.19
C SER A 10 57.25 14.14 -16.70
N PHE A 11 58.21 14.31 -15.78
CA PHE A 11 57.98 14.20 -14.33
C PHE A 11 57.72 15.51 -13.57
N PHE A 12 57.72 16.68 -14.22
CA PHE A 12 57.42 17.95 -13.57
C PHE A 12 56.34 18.76 -14.31
N LYS A 13 55.07 18.32 -14.22
CA LYS A 13 53.92 19.21 -14.42
C LYS A 13 53.22 19.43 -13.08
N PRO A 14 52.99 20.69 -12.65
CA PRO A 14 52.24 20.96 -11.42
C PRO A 14 50.77 20.50 -11.57
N PRO A 15 50.14 20.03 -10.48
CA PRO A 15 48.78 19.50 -10.53
C PRO A 15 47.78 20.60 -10.91
N THR A 16 46.86 20.27 -11.83
CA THR A 16 45.71 21.09 -12.15
C THR A 16 44.83 21.26 -10.90
N LYS A 17 44.62 22.51 -10.49
CA LYS A 17 43.76 22.87 -9.34
C LYS A 17 42.34 22.35 -9.58
N LYS A 18 41.82 21.53 -8.66
CA LYS A 18 40.39 21.25 -8.53
C LYS A 18 39.66 22.56 -8.18
N PRO A 19 38.49 22.85 -8.78
CA PRO A 19 37.71 24.02 -8.40
C PRO A 19 37.24 23.91 -6.94
N ARG A 20 37.21 25.06 -6.27
CA ARG A 20 36.84 25.26 -4.86
C ARG A 20 35.35 24.97 -4.64
N VAL A 21 35.02 24.49 -3.44
CA VAL A 21 33.71 24.05 -2.92
C VAL A 21 32.64 25.18 -2.86
N SER A 22 32.89 26.37 -3.40
CA SER A 22 31.98 27.53 -3.32
C SER A 22 31.11 27.76 -4.56
N GLU A 23 31.27 27.00 -5.65
CA GLU A 23 30.42 27.11 -6.87
C GLU A 23 29.38 25.98 -7.01
N LEU A 24 29.41 24.97 -6.14
CA LEU A 24 28.35 23.94 -6.06
C LEU A 24 27.12 24.39 -5.25
N ALA A 25 27.26 25.37 -4.36
CA ALA A 25 26.15 25.87 -3.55
C ALA A 25 25.11 26.65 -4.39
N THR A 26 25.56 27.39 -5.41
CA THR A 26 24.67 28.16 -6.29
C THR A 26 23.95 27.30 -7.33
N THR A 27 24.44 26.09 -7.62
CA THR A 27 23.78 25.15 -8.54
C THR A 27 22.75 24.26 -7.83
N GLU A 28 22.88 24.01 -6.52
CA GLU A 28 21.86 23.32 -5.72
C GLU A 28 20.67 24.24 -5.40
N GLU A 29 20.90 25.51 -5.08
CA GLU A 29 19.82 26.50 -4.89
C GLU A 29 19.10 26.85 -6.21
N ALA A 30 19.83 26.86 -7.33
CA ALA A 30 19.25 27.07 -8.67
C ALA A 30 18.55 25.81 -9.24
N LYS A 31 18.88 24.60 -8.76
CA LYS A 31 18.13 23.37 -9.06
C LYS A 31 16.88 23.25 -8.18
N SER A 32 16.99 23.60 -6.90
CA SER A 32 15.87 23.66 -5.95
C SER A 32 14.76 24.61 -6.42
N SER A 33 15.12 25.74 -7.04
CA SER A 33 14.16 26.72 -7.57
C SER A 33 13.62 26.41 -8.97
N ARG A 34 14.21 25.47 -9.73
CA ARG A 34 13.72 25.02 -11.04
C ARG A 34 12.98 23.67 -11.02
N GLU A 35 13.13 22.88 -9.95
CA GLU A 35 12.36 21.65 -9.69
C GLU A 35 11.11 21.87 -8.82
N ALA A 36 10.76 23.13 -8.53
CA ALA A 36 9.39 23.48 -8.18
C ALA A 36 8.49 23.39 -9.42
N SER A 37 8.47 22.23 -10.09
CA SER A 37 7.33 21.87 -10.95
C SER A 37 6.11 21.98 -10.05
N GLU A 38 5.10 22.76 -10.45
CA GLU A 38 3.84 22.87 -9.72
C GLU A 38 3.37 21.46 -9.37
N ARG A 39 3.48 21.10 -8.09
CA ARG A 39 3.14 19.78 -7.62
C ARG A 39 1.65 19.58 -7.90
N GLU A 40 1.30 18.61 -8.73
CA GLU A 40 -0.11 18.31 -9.00
C GLU A 40 -0.72 17.59 -7.79
N PHE A 41 -1.99 17.88 -7.49
CA PHE A 41 -2.70 17.29 -6.37
C PHE A 41 -4.04 16.72 -6.82
N THR A 42 -4.37 15.52 -6.33
CA THR A 42 -5.76 15.06 -6.31
C THR A 42 -6.50 15.78 -5.19
N ARG A 43 -7.65 16.38 -5.54
CA ARG A 43 -8.49 17.15 -4.63
C ARG A 43 -9.88 16.55 -4.59
N HIS A 44 -10.44 16.48 -3.38
CA HIS A 44 -11.82 16.09 -3.17
C HIS A 44 -12.27 16.62 -1.80
N SER A 45 -13.53 17.02 -1.66
CA SER A 45 -14.08 17.59 -0.42
C SER A 45 -14.04 16.63 0.77
N THR A 46 -13.97 15.32 0.52
CA THR A 46 -13.86 14.27 1.56
C THR A 46 -12.43 13.87 1.90
N TYR A 47 -11.42 14.51 1.28
CA TYR A 47 -10.04 14.38 1.74
C TYR A 47 -9.78 15.32 2.91
N PRO A 48 -9.07 14.88 3.96
CA PRO A 48 -8.61 15.78 5.02
C PRO A 48 -7.73 16.91 4.49
N PHE A 49 -6.93 16.63 3.47
CA PHE A 49 -6.07 17.57 2.77
C PHE A 49 -5.79 17.06 1.34
N PRO A 50 -5.46 17.95 0.38
CA PRO A 50 -5.09 17.53 -0.98
C PRO A 50 -3.94 16.51 -0.98
N VAL A 51 -4.08 15.42 -1.74
CA VAL A 51 -3.05 14.38 -1.84
C VAL A 51 -2.24 14.61 -3.11
N PRO A 52 -0.91 14.81 -3.03
CA PRO A 52 -0.10 15.02 -4.21
C PRO A 52 -0.12 13.79 -5.15
N CYS A 53 -0.01 14.04 -6.44
CA CYS A 53 0.32 13.03 -7.43
C CYS A 53 1.77 12.56 -7.20
N PHE A 54 2.10 11.37 -7.72
CA PHE A 54 3.49 10.93 -7.72
C PHE A 54 4.37 11.95 -8.46
N PRO A 55 5.60 12.23 -7.97
CA PRO A 55 6.57 13.04 -8.71
C PRO A 55 6.92 12.37 -10.04
N SER A 56 7.41 13.18 -11.00
CA SER A 56 7.80 12.71 -12.33
C SER A 56 8.77 11.54 -12.29
N SER A 57 9.69 11.51 -11.31
CA SER A 57 10.65 10.43 -11.09
C SER A 57 10.03 9.06 -10.80
N ILE A 58 8.78 9.02 -10.33
CA ILE A 58 8.01 7.78 -10.13
C ILE A 58 7.06 7.57 -11.31
N CYS A 59 6.37 8.62 -11.76
CA CYS A 59 5.39 8.53 -12.84
C CYS A 59 5.98 8.02 -14.17
N SER A 60 7.20 8.43 -14.52
CA SER A 60 7.85 7.99 -15.77
C SER A 60 8.11 6.49 -15.81
N GLU A 61 8.28 5.86 -14.65
CA GLU A 61 8.63 4.45 -14.51
C GLU A 61 7.41 3.53 -14.37
N LEU A 62 6.18 4.05 -14.22
CA LEU A 62 4.98 3.23 -14.00
C LEU A 62 4.73 2.21 -15.12
N SER A 63 5.12 2.55 -16.36
CA SER A 63 5.01 1.66 -17.52
C SER A 63 5.97 0.45 -17.46
N SER A 64 7.01 0.51 -16.62
CA SER A 64 7.95 -0.58 -16.39
C SER A 64 7.43 -1.64 -15.42
N PHE A 65 6.25 -1.43 -14.83
CA PHE A 65 5.67 -2.35 -13.85
C PHE A 65 4.82 -3.43 -14.54
N PRO A 66 4.86 -4.69 -14.08
CA PRO A 66 5.69 -5.18 -12.98
C PRO A 66 7.16 -5.41 -13.40
N SER A 67 8.10 -5.25 -12.46
CA SER A 67 9.52 -5.55 -12.71
C SER A 67 9.84 -7.02 -12.92
N THR A 68 8.98 -7.91 -12.43
CA THR A 68 9.13 -9.36 -12.57
C THR A 68 7.82 -9.98 -13.01
N ILE A 69 7.90 -11.16 -13.63
CA ILE A 69 6.71 -11.96 -13.93
C ILE A 69 6.23 -12.59 -12.62
N GLY A 70 4.91 -12.60 -12.42
CA GLY A 70 4.32 -13.22 -11.24
C GLY A 70 4.57 -14.73 -11.22
N LYS A 71 5.10 -15.24 -10.10
CA LYS A 71 5.27 -16.66 -9.82
C LYS A 71 4.02 -17.21 -9.15
N GLU A 72 3.42 -18.25 -9.72
CA GLU A 72 2.28 -18.93 -9.11
C GLU A 72 2.70 -19.71 -7.84
N ILE A 73 1.86 -19.65 -6.81
CA ILE A 73 1.94 -20.50 -5.62
C ILE A 73 0.54 -21.06 -5.38
N ASN A 74 0.31 -22.26 -5.92
CA ASN A 74 -0.97 -22.98 -5.94
C ASN A 74 -0.77 -24.49 -5.71
N ASP A 75 0.34 -24.85 -5.05
CA ASP A 75 0.77 -26.22 -4.76
C ASP A 75 0.04 -26.86 -3.56
N GLN A 76 -0.88 -26.13 -2.93
CA GLN A 76 -1.68 -26.59 -1.78
C GLN A 76 -3.17 -26.37 -2.02
N ALA A 77 -3.99 -27.19 -1.36
CA ALA A 77 -5.45 -27.13 -1.49
C ALA A 77 -5.99 -25.71 -1.26
N ASP A 78 -6.89 -25.28 -2.15
CA ASP A 78 -7.59 -23.99 -2.13
C ASP A 78 -6.69 -22.74 -2.20
N LEU A 79 -5.37 -22.90 -2.36
CA LEU A 79 -4.42 -21.80 -2.44
C LEU A 79 -4.26 -21.35 -3.90
N ASP A 80 -4.42 -20.05 -4.13
CA ASP A 80 -4.16 -19.43 -5.43
C ASP A 80 -3.54 -18.06 -5.21
N LEU A 81 -2.20 -18.04 -5.26
CA LEU A 81 -1.39 -16.84 -5.17
C LEU A 81 -0.60 -16.60 -6.45
N LEU A 82 -0.39 -15.33 -6.76
CA LEU A 82 0.61 -14.87 -7.72
C LEU A 82 1.56 -13.90 -7.01
N TYR A 83 2.86 -14.24 -6.96
CA TYR A 83 3.87 -13.50 -6.22
C TYR A 83 4.87 -12.80 -7.15
N PHE A 84 5.03 -11.50 -6.99
CA PHE A 84 5.95 -10.65 -7.74
C PHE A 84 7.08 -10.17 -6.82
N GLU A 85 8.31 -10.54 -7.13
CA GLU A 85 9.49 -10.29 -6.29
C GLU A 85 10.62 -9.64 -7.13
N PRO A 86 10.63 -8.31 -7.33
CA PRO A 86 9.61 -7.36 -6.90
C PRO A 86 8.61 -7.01 -8.03
N TYR A 87 7.49 -6.38 -7.65
CA TYR A 87 6.59 -5.70 -8.58
C TYR A 87 7.10 -4.30 -8.92
N ILE A 88 7.47 -3.53 -7.88
CA ILE A 88 8.04 -2.18 -8.01
C ILE A 88 9.57 -2.30 -8.06
N PRO A 89 10.27 -1.64 -8.99
CA PRO A 89 11.72 -1.74 -9.12
C PRO A 89 12.46 -1.38 -7.83
N LYS A 90 13.53 -2.11 -7.51
CA LYS A 90 14.33 -1.90 -6.29
C LYS A 90 14.89 -0.49 -6.15
N TYR A 91 15.22 0.18 -7.25
CA TYR A 91 15.72 1.56 -7.22
C TYR A 91 14.63 2.59 -6.89
N LEU A 92 13.35 2.21 -6.99
CA LEU A 92 12.19 3.10 -6.83
C LEU A 92 11.43 2.85 -5.52
N GLU A 93 11.48 1.63 -4.99
CA GLU A 93 10.69 1.19 -3.83
C GLU A 93 10.82 2.11 -2.60
N ARG A 94 12.02 2.66 -2.35
CA ARG A 94 12.26 3.57 -1.23
C ARG A 94 11.56 4.92 -1.42
N GLN A 95 11.60 5.45 -2.64
CA GLN A 95 10.95 6.73 -2.97
C GLN A 95 9.43 6.60 -2.86
N VAL A 96 8.86 5.51 -3.38
CA VAL A 96 7.42 5.22 -3.27
C VAL A 96 7.01 5.06 -1.80
N PHE A 97 7.78 4.30 -1.01
CA PHE A 97 7.52 4.16 0.43
C PHE A 97 7.50 5.50 1.16
N GLN A 98 8.54 6.32 0.98
CA GLN A 98 8.67 7.61 1.65
C GLN A 98 7.54 8.55 1.24
N PHE A 99 7.26 8.64 -0.06
CA PHE A 99 6.17 9.46 -0.59
C PHE A 99 4.82 9.08 0.03
N LEU A 100 4.43 7.80 -0.01
CA LEU A 100 3.12 7.38 0.48
C LEU A 100 3.01 7.52 2.00
N ARG A 101 4.11 7.32 2.74
CA ARG A 101 4.11 7.54 4.19
C ARG A 101 3.93 9.01 4.55
N SER A 102 4.64 9.89 3.85
CA SER A 102 4.62 11.32 4.12
C SER A 102 3.33 11.99 3.65
N GLU A 103 2.72 11.53 2.56
CA GLU A 103 1.67 12.28 1.86
C GLU A 103 0.25 11.76 2.04
N LEU A 104 0.06 10.58 2.63
CA LEU A 104 -1.28 10.06 2.90
C LEU A 104 -1.79 10.48 4.30
N PRO A 105 -3.10 10.75 4.45
CA PRO A 105 -3.72 10.85 5.76
C PRO A 105 -3.83 9.47 6.39
N PHE A 106 -3.50 9.34 7.67
CA PHE A 106 -3.61 8.10 8.43
C PHE A 106 -4.50 8.24 9.65
N TYR A 107 -5.00 7.12 10.14
CA TYR A 107 -5.88 7.03 11.30
C TYR A 107 -5.39 5.88 12.19
N ARG A 108 -5.61 6.00 13.50
CA ARG A 108 -5.44 4.90 14.44
C ARG A 108 -6.81 4.59 15.04
N VAL A 109 -7.50 3.66 14.40
CA VAL A 109 -8.91 3.40 14.70
C VAL A 109 -9.01 2.69 16.04
N GLU A 110 -10.00 3.11 16.80
CA GLU A 110 -10.37 2.52 18.08
C GLU A 110 -11.82 2.06 18.00
N TYR A 111 -12.12 0.85 18.46
CA TYR A 111 -13.46 0.30 18.47
C TYR A 111 -13.60 -0.78 19.54
N ASP A 112 -14.82 -0.97 20.01
CA ASP A 112 -15.15 -2.04 20.94
C ASP A 112 -15.66 -3.27 20.19
N ILE A 113 -15.14 -4.44 20.55
CA ILE A 113 -15.71 -5.72 20.12
C ILE A 113 -16.43 -6.37 21.29
N LYS A 114 -17.61 -6.92 21.01
CA LYS A 114 -18.34 -7.75 21.98
C LYS A 114 -18.27 -9.21 21.54
N ARG A 115 -17.60 -10.07 22.32
CA ARG A 115 -17.50 -11.52 22.06
C ARG A 115 -17.81 -12.28 23.35
N GLY A 116 -18.79 -13.19 23.30
CA GLY A 116 -19.19 -13.99 24.46
C GLY A 116 -19.62 -13.16 25.67
N GLY A 117 -20.26 -12.01 25.45
CA GLY A 117 -20.69 -11.10 26.53
C GLY A 117 -19.61 -10.14 27.05
N ILE A 118 -18.34 -10.36 26.73
CA ILE A 118 -17.22 -9.49 27.13
C ILE A 118 -17.02 -8.41 26.06
N SER A 119 -16.95 -7.15 26.51
CA SER A 119 -16.52 -6.02 25.67
C SER A 119 -15.01 -5.87 25.78
N THR A 120 -14.31 -5.79 24.64
CA THR A 120 -12.88 -5.51 24.59
C THR A 120 -12.64 -4.30 23.72
N HIS A 121 -12.00 -3.29 24.30
CA HIS A 121 -11.57 -2.11 23.57
C HIS A 121 -10.32 -2.43 22.75
N ILE A 122 -10.39 -2.19 21.44
CA ILE A 122 -9.30 -2.42 20.50
C ILE A 122 -8.82 -1.08 19.96
N LYS A 123 -7.52 -0.82 20.14
CA LYS A 123 -6.78 0.14 19.36
C LYS A 123 -6.02 -0.58 18.26
N THR A 124 -6.22 -0.22 17.00
CA THR A 124 -5.55 -0.91 15.90
C THR A 124 -4.02 -0.83 16.06
N PRO A 125 -3.30 -1.97 16.07
CA PRO A 125 -1.86 -2.00 16.22
C PRO A 125 -1.18 -1.75 14.87
N ARG A 126 -1.62 -0.69 14.19
CA ARG A 126 -1.15 -0.14 12.91
C ARG A 126 -1.97 1.10 12.58
N TRP A 127 -1.42 1.94 11.74
CA TRP A 127 -2.12 3.07 11.15
C TRP A 127 -2.81 2.62 9.86
N THR A 128 -3.98 3.18 9.56
CA THR A 128 -4.77 2.78 8.40
C THR A 128 -5.30 3.99 7.66
N THR A 129 -5.57 3.83 6.37
CA THR A 129 -6.35 4.77 5.59
C THR A 129 -6.97 4.06 4.40
N VAL A 130 -8.14 4.52 3.97
CA VAL A 130 -8.90 3.84 2.93
C VAL A 130 -9.43 4.81 1.88
N PHE A 131 -9.52 4.37 0.63
CA PHE A 131 -10.05 5.12 -0.50
C PHE A 131 -10.88 4.23 -1.41
N GLY A 132 -11.75 4.85 -2.21
CA GLY A 132 -12.67 4.17 -3.11
C GLY A 132 -14.03 3.88 -2.49
N LEU A 133 -14.87 3.22 -3.27
CA LEU A 133 -16.23 2.85 -2.92
C LEU A 133 -16.64 1.60 -3.69
N ASP A 134 -17.77 1.02 -3.29
CA ASP A 134 -18.30 -0.19 -3.90
C ASP A 134 -18.79 0.03 -5.34
N GLU A 135 -18.98 -1.06 -6.07
CA GLU A 135 -19.33 -1.03 -7.49
C GLU A 135 -20.72 -0.47 -7.79
N THR A 136 -21.58 -0.27 -6.79
CA THR A 136 -22.92 0.27 -7.02
C THR A 136 -22.94 1.79 -7.21
N SER A 137 -21.83 2.47 -6.89
CA SER A 137 -21.69 3.92 -7.00
C SER A 137 -20.32 4.30 -7.59
N LYS A 138 -20.21 5.52 -8.13
CA LYS A 138 -18.94 6.11 -8.57
C LYS A 138 -18.92 7.62 -8.36
N PHE A 139 -17.74 8.20 -8.39
CA PHE A 139 -17.58 9.65 -8.47
C PHE A 139 -17.66 10.09 -9.94
N ASN A 140 -18.40 11.17 -10.24
CA ASN A 140 -18.35 11.84 -11.53
C ASN A 140 -17.14 12.79 -11.63
N ASP A 141 -16.98 13.47 -12.77
CA ASP A 141 -15.86 14.39 -13.02
C ASP A 141 -15.82 15.60 -12.05
N ASN A 142 -16.95 15.93 -11.43
CA ASN A 142 -17.07 16.98 -10.42
C ASN A 142 -16.82 16.47 -8.99
N GLY A 143 -16.54 15.17 -8.81
CA GLY A 143 -16.39 14.54 -7.49
C GLY A 143 -17.72 14.23 -6.79
N GLU A 144 -18.85 14.26 -7.49
CA GLU A 144 -20.15 13.94 -6.89
C GLU A 144 -20.45 12.46 -6.98
N LEU A 145 -21.14 11.91 -5.97
CA LEU A 145 -21.59 10.53 -5.97
C LEU A 145 -22.78 10.33 -6.91
N ILE A 146 -22.62 9.40 -7.85
CA ILE A 146 -23.65 8.95 -8.78
C ILE A 146 -23.76 7.43 -8.77
N ASP A 147 -24.92 6.92 -9.13
CA ASP A 147 -25.15 5.50 -9.31
C ASP A 147 -24.31 4.99 -10.50
N ALA A 148 -23.59 3.89 -10.29
CA ALA A 148 -22.61 3.42 -11.26
C ALA A 148 -23.23 3.00 -12.59
N ASN A 149 -24.45 2.46 -12.55
CA ASN A 149 -25.16 1.90 -13.71
C ASN A 149 -25.92 2.97 -14.49
N SER A 150 -26.71 3.78 -13.81
CA SER A 150 -27.59 4.79 -14.43
C SER A 150 -26.90 6.14 -14.66
N GLY A 151 -25.79 6.41 -13.96
CA GLY A 151 -25.11 7.70 -13.98
C GLY A 151 -25.87 8.84 -13.31
N LYS A 152 -27.03 8.55 -12.69
CA LYS A 152 -27.85 9.54 -12.00
C LYS A 152 -27.36 9.75 -10.57
N ARG A 153 -27.73 10.89 -9.98
CA ARG A 153 -27.48 11.15 -8.55
C ARG A 153 -28.07 10.02 -7.71
N ILE A 154 -27.31 9.55 -6.72
CA ILE A 154 -27.80 8.52 -5.79
C ILE A 154 -28.98 9.05 -4.96
N GLU A 155 -29.90 8.16 -4.60
CA GLU A 155 -31.00 8.46 -3.68
C GLU A 155 -30.47 8.65 -2.25
N LYS A 156 -31.18 9.43 -1.42
CA LYS A 156 -30.72 9.78 -0.06
C LYS A 156 -30.47 8.55 0.81
N GLU A 157 -31.27 7.50 0.65
CA GLU A 157 -31.20 6.24 1.38
C GLU A 157 -29.92 5.45 1.05
N ARG A 158 -29.35 5.70 -0.14
CA ARG A 158 -28.08 5.10 -0.58
C ARG A 158 -26.86 5.95 -0.24
N TYR A 159 -27.03 7.08 0.46
CA TYR A 159 -25.90 7.91 0.89
C TYR A 159 -25.05 7.18 1.93
N TYR A 160 -23.75 7.44 1.89
CA TYR A 160 -22.79 7.00 2.89
C TYR A 160 -22.78 7.99 4.06
N THR A 161 -23.77 7.88 4.94
CA THR A 161 -24.09 8.92 5.94
C THR A 161 -23.11 8.99 7.10
N LYS A 162 -22.53 7.85 7.51
CA LYS A 162 -21.61 7.80 8.65
C LYS A 162 -20.20 8.22 8.30
N TYR A 163 -19.69 7.73 7.17
CA TYR A 163 -18.36 8.03 6.66
C TYR A 163 -18.43 8.29 5.16
N PRO A 164 -18.30 9.54 4.71
CA PRO A 164 -18.27 9.85 3.29
C PRO A 164 -17.07 9.16 2.63
N PRO A 165 -17.27 8.35 1.56
CA PRO A 165 -16.17 7.76 0.84
C PRO A 165 -15.39 8.86 0.13
N ARG A 166 -14.19 8.51 -0.30
CA ARG A 166 -13.29 9.43 -0.98
C ARG A 166 -12.68 8.75 -2.21
N PRO A 167 -12.50 9.45 -3.33
CA PRO A 167 -11.89 8.86 -4.53
C PRO A 167 -10.51 8.27 -4.22
N ILE A 168 -10.07 7.28 -5.01
CA ILE A 168 -8.69 6.80 -4.94
C ILE A 168 -7.79 7.93 -5.49
N PRO A 169 -6.84 8.46 -4.71
CA PRO A 169 -5.98 9.54 -5.18
C PRO A 169 -5.08 9.04 -6.31
N LYS A 170 -4.72 9.92 -7.24
CA LYS A 170 -4.03 9.54 -8.48
C LYS A 170 -2.78 8.68 -8.25
N CYS A 171 -1.98 8.97 -7.23
CA CYS A 171 -0.81 8.17 -6.88
C CYS A 171 -1.15 6.70 -6.53
N LEU A 172 -2.27 6.44 -5.86
CA LEU A 172 -2.74 5.07 -5.59
C LEU A 172 -3.50 4.49 -6.79
N ASP A 173 -4.18 5.32 -7.58
CA ASP A 173 -4.93 4.88 -8.75
C ASP A 173 -3.99 4.41 -9.88
N ASP A 174 -2.85 5.09 -10.05
CA ASP A 174 -1.80 4.69 -11.00
C ASP A 174 -1.26 3.28 -10.67
N LEU A 175 -1.06 2.97 -9.39
CA LEU A 175 -0.70 1.62 -8.96
C LEU A 175 -1.83 0.62 -9.22
N ARG A 176 -3.08 0.99 -8.91
CA ARG A 176 -4.26 0.15 -9.17
C ARG A 176 -4.35 -0.22 -10.65
N LEU A 177 -4.27 0.76 -11.55
CA LEU A 177 -4.37 0.56 -13.00
C LEU A 177 -3.24 -0.33 -13.52
N SER A 178 -2.00 -0.14 -13.03
CA SER A 178 -0.88 -1.05 -13.31
C SER A 178 -1.21 -2.48 -12.86
N THR A 179 -1.72 -2.66 -11.63
CA THR A 179 -2.11 -3.99 -11.12
C THR A 179 -3.18 -4.64 -11.98
N GLU A 180 -4.22 -3.90 -12.36
CA GLU A 180 -5.31 -4.44 -13.20
C GLU A 180 -4.79 -4.90 -14.55
N MET A 181 -3.87 -4.14 -15.15
CA MET A 181 -3.24 -4.50 -16.42
C MET A 181 -2.39 -5.77 -16.30
N ALA A 182 -1.60 -5.89 -15.23
CA ALA A 182 -0.70 -7.02 -15.01
C ALA A 182 -1.43 -8.32 -14.62
N THR A 183 -2.60 -8.22 -13.99
CA THR A 183 -3.29 -9.36 -13.37
C THR A 183 -4.63 -9.71 -14.02
N GLY A 184 -5.19 -8.82 -14.84
CA GLY A 184 -6.55 -8.92 -15.39
C GLY A 184 -7.67 -8.76 -14.35
N CYS A 185 -7.34 -8.60 -13.06
CA CYS A 185 -8.31 -8.39 -12.00
C CYS A 185 -8.80 -6.93 -12.00
N LYS A 186 -9.93 -6.67 -11.34
CA LYS A 186 -10.53 -5.33 -11.20
C LYS A 186 -10.68 -4.95 -9.76
N PHE A 187 -10.40 -3.68 -9.45
CA PHE A 187 -10.42 -3.14 -8.10
C PHE A 187 -11.10 -1.76 -8.09
N ASN A 188 -11.82 -1.45 -7.02
CA ASN A 188 -12.48 -0.16 -6.81
C ASN A 188 -12.23 0.41 -5.40
N PHE A 189 -11.40 -0.29 -4.62
CA PHE A 189 -11.20 0.00 -3.21
C PHE A 189 -9.73 -0.21 -2.83
N CYS A 190 -9.17 0.70 -2.05
CA CYS A 190 -7.77 0.70 -1.64
C CYS A 190 -7.64 0.93 -0.13
N LEU A 191 -7.11 -0.06 0.58
CA LEU A 191 -6.74 0.07 2.00
C LEU A 191 -5.23 0.09 2.13
N VAL A 192 -4.72 1.14 2.75
CA VAL A 192 -3.30 1.29 3.11
C VAL A 192 -3.15 1.06 4.61
N ASN A 193 -2.26 0.15 4.98
CA ASN A 193 -1.83 -0.06 6.36
C ASN A 193 -0.38 0.40 6.50
N TYR A 194 -0.09 1.22 7.51
CA TYR A 194 1.26 1.56 7.91
C TYR A 194 1.58 0.95 9.27
N TYR A 195 2.51 0.00 9.26
CA TYR A 195 3.09 -0.60 10.46
C TYR A 195 4.30 0.26 10.81
N ALA A 196 4.21 1.05 11.88
CA ALA A 196 5.26 2.00 12.22
C ALA A 196 6.54 1.30 12.71
N SER A 197 6.40 0.09 13.26
CA SER A 197 7.52 -0.73 13.71
C SER A 197 7.17 -2.22 13.75
N GLY A 198 8.11 -3.04 14.22
CA GLY A 198 7.94 -4.46 14.51
C GLY A 198 6.83 -4.75 15.54
N SER A 199 6.48 -3.79 16.39
CA SER A 199 5.43 -3.97 17.41
C SER A 199 3.99 -3.91 16.84
N ASP A 200 3.84 -3.29 15.66
CA ASP A 200 2.60 -3.26 14.91
C ASP A 200 2.37 -4.59 14.19
N SER A 201 1.11 -5.00 14.06
CA SER A 201 0.74 -6.34 13.57
C SER A 201 -0.69 -6.43 13.04
N ILE A 202 -1.03 -7.55 12.45
CA ILE A 202 -2.41 -7.97 12.21
C ILE A 202 -2.50 -9.47 12.49
N SER A 203 -3.47 -9.86 13.32
CA SER A 203 -3.68 -11.26 13.68
C SER A 203 -4.16 -12.08 12.47
N TYR A 204 -4.16 -13.41 12.61
CA TYR A 204 -4.73 -14.27 11.57
C TYR A 204 -6.18 -13.90 11.27
N HIS A 205 -6.46 -13.63 9.99
CA HIS A 205 -7.77 -13.30 9.45
C HIS A 205 -7.83 -13.72 7.98
N SER A 206 -9.01 -13.64 7.38
CA SER A 206 -9.21 -13.74 5.94
C SER A 206 -10.02 -12.54 5.48
N ASP A 207 -9.84 -12.15 4.22
CA ASP A 207 -10.69 -11.16 3.56
C ASP A 207 -11.90 -11.88 2.94
N ASP A 208 -12.72 -12.52 3.78
CA ASP A 208 -13.86 -13.36 3.38
C ASP A 208 -15.23 -12.70 3.64
N GLU A 209 -15.25 -11.38 3.79
CA GLU A 209 -16.47 -10.65 3.99
C GLU A 209 -17.39 -10.75 2.76
N ARG A 210 -18.69 -10.99 3.00
CA ARG A 210 -19.69 -11.20 1.94
C ARG A 210 -19.72 -10.08 0.89
N PHE A 211 -19.38 -8.86 1.27
CA PHE A 211 -19.37 -7.71 0.39
C PHE A 211 -18.21 -7.70 -0.62
N LEU A 212 -17.26 -8.63 -0.55
CA LEU A 212 -16.18 -8.80 -1.54
C LEU A 212 -16.53 -9.84 -2.62
N GLY A 213 -17.68 -10.52 -2.49
CA GLY A 213 -18.05 -11.63 -3.35
C GLY A 213 -17.40 -12.96 -2.94
N PRO A 214 -17.72 -14.07 -3.65
CA PRO A 214 -17.35 -15.42 -3.21
C PRO A 214 -15.88 -15.81 -3.48
N LEU A 215 -15.24 -15.20 -4.48
CA LEU A 215 -13.87 -15.50 -4.89
C LEU A 215 -13.08 -14.19 -5.08
N PRO A 216 -12.89 -13.41 -4.00
CA PRO A 216 -12.32 -12.08 -4.12
C PRO A 216 -10.85 -12.14 -4.55
N ALA A 217 -10.46 -11.18 -5.39
CA ALA A 217 -9.06 -10.91 -5.71
C ALA A 217 -8.56 -9.77 -4.82
N ILE A 218 -7.42 -9.98 -4.15
CA ILE A 218 -6.78 -9.03 -3.25
C ILE A 218 -5.33 -8.87 -3.68
N ALA A 219 -4.98 -7.71 -4.23
CA ALA A 219 -3.58 -7.39 -4.58
C ALA A 219 -2.93 -6.60 -3.45
N SER A 220 -1.82 -7.10 -2.90
CA SER A 220 -1.17 -6.60 -1.69
C SER A 220 0.30 -6.25 -1.95
N TYR A 221 0.59 -4.95 -2.06
CA TYR A 221 1.96 -4.42 -2.17
C TYR A 221 2.62 -4.30 -0.80
N SER A 222 3.93 -4.54 -0.74
CA SER A 222 4.77 -4.33 0.45
C SER A 222 5.87 -3.31 0.15
N LEU A 223 6.01 -2.29 1.00
CA LEU A 223 6.99 -1.21 0.84
C LEU A 223 7.65 -0.91 2.20
N GLY A 224 8.96 -0.66 2.21
CA GLY A 224 9.73 -0.43 3.44
C GLY A 224 10.22 -1.71 4.09
N ALA A 225 10.11 -1.81 5.42
CA ALA A 225 10.65 -2.93 6.18
C ALA A 225 10.11 -4.29 5.70
N ARG A 226 11.02 -5.25 5.46
CA ARG A 226 10.63 -6.64 5.15
C ARG A 226 9.84 -7.23 6.31
N ARG A 227 8.68 -7.85 6.08
CA ARG A 227 7.88 -8.51 7.13
C ARG A 227 7.42 -9.90 6.71
N ASP A 228 7.30 -10.79 7.68
CA ASP A 228 6.83 -12.16 7.44
C ASP A 228 5.32 -12.13 7.24
N PHE A 229 4.86 -12.52 6.06
CA PHE A 229 3.46 -12.80 5.78
C PHE A 229 3.23 -14.29 6.00
N LEU A 230 2.46 -14.60 7.04
CA LEU A 230 2.20 -15.99 7.44
C LEU A 230 0.82 -16.38 6.96
N MET A 231 0.70 -17.56 6.35
CA MET A 231 -0.58 -18.15 5.98
C MET A 231 -0.74 -19.54 6.58
N LYS A 232 -1.97 -19.90 6.91
CA LYS A 232 -2.34 -21.26 7.30
C LYS A 232 -3.77 -21.56 6.86
N HIS A 233 -4.03 -22.80 6.50
CA HIS A 233 -5.38 -23.23 6.17
C HIS A 233 -6.29 -23.11 7.40
N LYS A 234 -7.57 -22.80 7.18
CA LYS A 234 -8.59 -22.76 8.23
C LYS A 234 -8.81 -24.18 8.76
N PRO A 235 -9.07 -24.34 10.06
CA PRO A 235 -9.48 -25.65 10.59
C PRO A 235 -10.76 -26.10 9.92
N ILE A 236 -10.78 -27.33 9.41
CA ILE A 236 -11.99 -27.97 8.90
C ILE A 236 -12.56 -28.81 10.04
N PRO A 237 -13.80 -28.54 10.51
CA PRO A 237 -14.43 -29.34 11.55
C PRO A 237 -14.56 -30.81 11.09
N PRO A 238 -14.33 -31.79 11.97
CA PRO A 238 -14.64 -33.19 11.68
C PRO A 238 -16.12 -33.32 11.30
N ASN A 239 -16.41 -34.10 10.26
CA ASN A 239 -17.76 -34.49 9.88
C ASN A 239 -17.74 -35.98 9.51
N ASP A 240 -18.58 -36.78 10.17
CA ASP A 240 -18.59 -38.25 10.10
C ASP A 240 -18.80 -38.79 8.67
N ASN A 241 -19.34 -37.97 7.75
CA ASN A 241 -19.59 -38.35 6.36
C ASN A 241 -18.78 -37.55 5.32
N ALA A 242 -17.84 -36.70 5.75
CA ALA A 242 -17.02 -35.91 4.84
C ALA A 242 -15.67 -36.58 4.53
N PRO A 243 -15.08 -36.33 3.35
CA PRO A 243 -13.69 -36.70 3.10
C PRO A 243 -12.75 -36.12 4.17
N PRO A 244 -11.62 -36.78 4.46
CA PRO A 244 -10.61 -36.20 5.35
C PRO A 244 -10.17 -34.82 4.83
N PRO A 245 -9.89 -33.86 5.72
CA PRO A 245 -9.44 -32.54 5.31
C PRO A 245 -8.12 -32.63 4.54
N PRO A 246 -7.90 -31.77 3.54
CA PRO A 246 -6.64 -31.75 2.80
C PRO A 246 -5.46 -31.48 3.74
N GLU A 247 -4.39 -32.26 3.57
CA GLU A 247 -3.13 -32.01 4.27
C GLU A 247 -2.49 -30.75 3.70
N THR A 248 -2.37 -29.71 4.53
CA THR A 248 -1.79 -28.42 4.17
C THR A 248 -0.73 -28.01 5.17
N LYS A 249 0.27 -27.27 4.72
CA LYS A 249 1.40 -26.79 5.51
C LYS A 249 1.34 -25.27 5.65
N PRO A 250 1.61 -24.71 6.84
CA PRO A 250 1.73 -23.27 7.01
C PRO A 250 2.78 -22.68 6.06
N ILE A 251 2.47 -21.51 5.51
CA ILE A 251 3.33 -20.80 4.56
C ILE A 251 3.90 -19.55 5.24
N LYS A 252 5.18 -19.29 5.00
CA LYS A 252 5.86 -18.08 5.45
C LYS A 252 6.51 -17.39 4.25
N LEU A 253 6.02 -16.22 3.87
CA LEU A 253 6.56 -15.39 2.80
C LEU A 253 7.23 -14.14 3.40
N PRO A 254 8.56 -14.01 3.34
CA PRO A 254 9.26 -12.82 3.82
C PRO A 254 9.16 -11.67 2.79
N LEU A 255 8.03 -10.96 2.78
CA LEU A 255 7.75 -9.87 1.82
C LEU A 255 8.70 -8.69 2.07
N ALA A 256 9.59 -8.42 1.11
CA ALA A 256 10.47 -7.28 1.08
C ALA A 256 9.76 -6.04 0.51
N SER A 257 10.47 -4.90 0.53
CA SER A 257 10.02 -3.72 -0.20
C SER A 257 9.91 -4.02 -1.70
N GLY A 258 8.93 -3.41 -2.35
CA GLY A 258 8.65 -3.55 -3.77
C GLY A 258 7.87 -4.81 -4.16
N ASP A 259 7.75 -5.78 -3.27
CA ASP A 259 7.08 -7.05 -3.57
C ASP A 259 5.54 -6.88 -3.59
N MET A 260 4.85 -7.69 -4.39
CA MET A 260 3.39 -7.76 -4.41
C MET A 260 2.93 -9.22 -4.41
N ILE A 261 1.94 -9.55 -3.57
CA ILE A 261 1.18 -10.79 -3.68
C ILE A 261 -0.23 -10.49 -4.18
N LEU A 262 -0.73 -11.27 -5.13
CA LEU A 262 -2.14 -11.33 -5.47
C LEU A 262 -2.70 -12.62 -4.87
N MET A 263 -3.73 -12.49 -4.03
CA MET A 263 -4.49 -13.62 -3.51
C MET A 263 -5.84 -13.68 -4.22
N ARG A 264 -6.22 -14.84 -4.77
CA ARG A 264 -7.48 -14.97 -5.52
C ARG A 264 -8.15 -16.33 -5.29
N GLY A 265 -9.21 -16.60 -6.04
CA GLY A 265 -9.92 -17.87 -6.01
C GLY A 265 -10.45 -18.20 -4.61
N ARG A 266 -10.21 -19.43 -4.17
CA ARG A 266 -10.71 -19.97 -2.90
C ARG A 266 -9.82 -19.61 -1.70
N THR A 267 -8.76 -18.83 -1.91
CA THR A 267 -7.77 -18.49 -0.89
C THR A 267 -8.42 -17.83 0.32
N GLN A 268 -9.21 -16.76 0.15
CA GLN A 268 -9.78 -16.06 1.31
C GLN A 268 -10.83 -16.92 2.05
N ALA A 269 -11.55 -17.77 1.33
CA ALA A 269 -12.53 -18.67 1.93
C ALA A 269 -11.86 -19.72 2.85
N ASN A 270 -10.65 -20.18 2.52
CA ASN A 270 -10.04 -21.34 3.17
C ASN A 270 -8.70 -21.07 3.89
N TRP A 271 -8.04 -19.94 3.65
CA TRP A 271 -6.74 -19.61 4.23
C TRP A 271 -6.81 -18.34 5.08
N LEU A 272 -6.20 -18.42 6.27
CA LEU A 272 -5.96 -17.27 7.14
C LEU A 272 -4.56 -16.71 6.85
N HIS A 273 -4.41 -15.40 6.98
CA HIS A 273 -3.12 -14.72 6.86
C HIS A 273 -2.88 -13.69 7.96
N SER A 274 -1.60 -13.40 8.26
CA SER A 274 -1.21 -12.47 9.33
C SER A 274 0.14 -11.79 9.07
N ILE A 275 0.37 -10.67 9.76
CA ILE A 275 1.69 -10.05 9.94
C ILE A 275 1.99 -10.07 11.45
N PRO A 276 2.88 -10.97 11.92
CA PRO A 276 3.17 -11.10 13.34
C PRO A 276 4.02 -9.93 13.84
N LYS A 277 4.00 -9.70 15.15
CA LYS A 277 4.93 -8.78 15.82
C LYS A 277 6.37 -9.31 15.72
N ARG A 278 7.33 -8.39 15.69
CA ARG A 278 8.76 -8.64 15.83
C ARG A 278 9.26 -7.91 17.07
N THR A 279 10.14 -8.57 17.82
CA THR A 279 10.70 -8.07 19.08
C THR A 279 12.23 -8.03 19.01
N GLY A 280 12.85 -7.43 20.02
CA GLY A 280 14.31 -7.33 20.11
C GLY A 280 14.90 -6.42 19.03
N LYS A 281 16.02 -6.84 18.42
CA LYS A 281 16.77 -6.04 17.43
C LYS A 281 15.97 -5.64 16.18
N ASN A 282 14.86 -6.33 15.89
CA ASN A 282 14.02 -6.06 14.74
C ASN A 282 12.73 -5.29 15.11
N ALA A 283 12.65 -4.72 16.32
CA ALA A 283 11.50 -3.95 16.77
C ALA A 283 11.41 -2.60 16.04
N ASP A 284 12.53 -1.91 15.83
CA ASP A 284 12.58 -0.63 15.13
C ASP A 284 13.08 -0.82 13.69
N ASP A 285 12.20 -1.35 12.84
CA ASP A 285 12.52 -1.78 11.47
C ASP A 285 12.44 -0.67 10.41
N GLY A 286 12.11 0.57 10.83
CA GLY A 286 11.92 1.72 9.93
C GLY A 286 10.53 1.84 9.31
N GLY A 287 9.63 0.89 9.63
CA GLY A 287 8.23 0.89 9.24
C GLY A 287 7.96 0.25 7.87
N ARG A 288 6.73 -0.21 7.68
CA ARG A 288 6.24 -0.89 6.46
C ARG A 288 4.90 -0.32 6.03
N ILE A 289 4.75 -0.01 4.76
CA ILE A 289 3.47 0.24 4.10
C ILE A 289 2.99 -1.04 3.41
N ASN A 290 1.70 -1.31 3.57
CA ASN A 290 0.99 -2.34 2.83
C ASN A 290 -0.21 -1.72 2.12
N ILE A 291 -0.27 -1.82 0.80
CA ILE A 291 -1.40 -1.33 0.00
C ILE A 291 -2.16 -2.54 -0.47
N THR A 292 -3.46 -2.59 -0.18
CA THR A 292 -4.34 -3.69 -0.58
C THR A 292 -5.48 -3.17 -1.44
N PHE A 293 -5.47 -3.58 -2.70
CA PHE A 293 -6.57 -3.32 -3.64
C PHE A 293 -7.59 -4.43 -3.58
N ARG A 294 -8.86 -4.05 -3.55
CA ARG A 294 -10.02 -4.94 -3.45
C ARG A 294 -11.15 -4.47 -4.37
N ARG A 295 -12.13 -5.34 -4.55
CA ARG A 295 -13.40 -5.02 -5.19
C ARG A 295 -14.54 -5.14 -4.18
N ALA A 296 -15.02 -4.01 -3.69
CA ALA A 296 -16.24 -3.97 -2.88
C ALA A 296 -17.46 -4.02 -3.81
N MET A 297 -18.36 -4.97 -3.54
CA MET A 297 -19.52 -5.27 -4.38
C MET A 297 -20.77 -4.49 -3.98
N VAL A 298 -20.87 -4.09 -2.70
CA VAL A 298 -22.06 -3.44 -2.15
C VAL A 298 -21.70 -2.36 -1.14
N LYS A 299 -22.60 -1.38 -0.99
CA LYS A 299 -22.50 -0.24 -0.04
C LYS A 299 -22.03 -0.63 1.37
N GLY A 300 -22.57 -1.73 1.91
CA GLY A 300 -22.20 -2.21 3.23
C GLY A 300 -20.70 -2.52 3.38
N GLY A 301 -20.02 -2.90 2.30
CA GLY A 301 -18.57 -3.09 2.28
C GLY A 301 -17.79 -1.80 2.42
N THR A 302 -18.18 -0.75 1.69
CA THR A 302 -17.60 0.58 1.85
C THR A 302 -17.80 1.08 3.27
N GLU A 303 -19.02 1.02 3.81
CA GLU A 303 -19.30 1.48 5.17
C GLU A 303 -18.50 0.71 6.22
N ASN A 304 -18.36 -0.61 6.06
CA ASN A 304 -17.56 -1.43 6.95
C ASN A 304 -16.08 -1.00 6.93
N TYR A 305 -15.48 -0.89 5.75
CA TYR A 305 -14.07 -0.53 5.64
C TYR A 305 -13.77 0.86 6.21
N TYR A 306 -14.62 1.87 5.93
CA TYR A 306 -14.42 3.19 6.51
C TYR A 306 -14.60 3.20 8.03
N ASN A 307 -15.56 2.44 8.56
CA ASN A 307 -15.76 2.33 10.01
C ASN A 307 -14.54 1.77 10.73
N TYR A 308 -13.89 0.73 10.18
CA TYR A 308 -12.78 0.04 10.85
C TYR A 308 -11.38 0.52 10.44
N ASN A 309 -11.25 1.39 9.43
CA ASN A 309 -9.95 1.87 8.95
C ASN A 309 -9.80 3.41 8.91
N VAL A 310 -10.88 4.16 9.17
CA VAL A 310 -10.86 5.62 9.38
C VAL A 310 -11.51 5.96 10.72
N GLY A 311 -12.73 5.48 10.95
CA GLY A 311 -13.45 5.73 12.19
C GLY A 311 -13.73 7.23 12.42
N THR A 312 -13.92 7.62 13.68
CA THR A 312 -14.18 9.01 14.08
C THR A 312 -12.98 9.68 14.76
N GLY A 313 -11.81 9.03 14.72
CA GLY A 313 -10.59 9.54 15.34
C GLY A 313 -9.96 10.71 14.56
N PRO A 314 -8.97 11.39 15.14
CA PRO A 314 -8.27 12.47 14.46
C PRO A 314 -7.46 11.94 13.27
N VAL A 315 -7.19 12.83 12.33
CA VAL A 315 -6.29 12.57 11.20
C VAL A 315 -4.85 12.71 11.66
N TYR A 316 -4.00 11.79 11.22
CA TYR A 316 -2.56 11.81 11.44
C TYR A 316 -1.83 11.96 10.11
N LYS A 317 -0.68 12.63 10.16
CA LYS A 317 0.27 12.72 9.06
C LYS A 317 1.66 12.41 9.60
N TRP A 318 2.50 11.80 8.76
CA TRP A 318 3.88 11.54 9.11
C TRP A 318 4.67 12.84 9.18
N ASP A 319 5.44 13.01 10.26
CA ASP A 319 6.37 14.11 10.44
C ASP A 319 7.77 13.65 10.06
N ASP A 320 8.32 14.22 8.98
CA ASP A 320 9.63 13.83 8.47
C ASP A 320 10.80 14.33 9.32
N ILE A 321 10.61 15.28 10.23
CA ILE A 321 11.66 15.75 11.13
C ILE A 321 11.69 14.85 12.36
N LEU A 322 10.54 14.65 12.99
CA LEU A 322 10.41 13.86 14.22
C LEU A 322 10.39 12.34 13.97
N LYS A 323 10.18 11.92 12.72
CA LYS A 323 10.08 10.50 12.30
C LYS A 323 8.99 9.75 13.07
N GLU A 324 7.82 10.38 13.23
CA GLU A 324 6.65 9.77 13.85
C GLU A 324 5.33 10.25 13.22
N MET A 325 4.23 9.53 13.47
CA MET A 325 2.89 9.99 13.11
C MET A 325 2.40 11.03 14.11
N ARG A 326 2.03 12.21 13.63
CA ARG A 326 1.52 13.33 14.44
C ARG A 326 0.09 13.64 14.05
N ILE A 327 -0.69 14.15 15.01
CA ILE A 327 -2.02 14.69 14.71
C ILE A 327 -1.84 15.82 13.69
N TRP A 328 -2.51 15.69 12.55
CA TRP A 328 -2.55 16.74 11.55
C TRP A 328 -3.48 17.85 12.05
N LYS A 329 -2.98 19.07 12.04
CA LYS A 329 -3.74 20.27 12.35
C LYS A 329 -3.71 21.15 11.11
N GLU A 330 -4.88 21.60 10.67
CA GLU A 330 -4.98 22.63 9.65
C GLU A 330 -4.31 23.90 10.22
N LEU A 331 -3.33 24.43 9.49
CA LEU A 331 -2.56 25.61 9.90
C LEU A 331 -3.31 26.90 9.59
#